data_AF-A0A3C0TY11-F1
#
_entry.id   AF-A0A3C0TY11-F1
#
_cell.length_a   1.000
_cell.length_b   1.000
_cell.length_c   1.000
_cell.angle_alpha   90.00
_cell.angle_beta   90.00
_cell.angle_gamma   90.00
#
_symmetry.space_group_name_H-M   'P 1'
#
loop_
_entity.id
_entity.type
_entity.pdbx_description
1 polymer ?
#
loop_
_entity_poly.entity_id
_entity_poly.type
_entity_poly.pdbx_seq_one_letter_code
_entity_poly.pdbx_strand_id
1 'polypeptide(L)'
;MLTRFFRILPLAAVAVPLLLGACGKDAEQAAAAAPDPAVIARGEALFKGACGAYCHKMTPGNTDALFLFDCEWKHGATDEDIFKVISGGVPGTRMVAFGGAFPEGDKDTHAVIAYLRSASQCKK
;
A
#
# COMPACT_ATOMS: atom_id res chain seq x y z
N MET A 1 71.49 -23.57 -47.19
CA MET A 1 70.62 -24.69 -46.82
C MET A 1 69.17 -24.23 -46.86
N LEU A 2 68.34 -24.93 -47.64
CA LEU A 2 66.87 -25.08 -47.61
C LEU A 2 66.01 -23.83 -47.34
N THR A 3 65.34 -23.26 -48.36
CA THR A 3 63.96 -23.59 -48.80
C THR A 3 62.89 -23.62 -47.69
N ARG A 4 61.78 -22.91 -47.93
CA ARG A 4 60.37 -23.37 -47.88
C ARG A 4 59.41 -22.37 -47.21
N PHE A 5 58.53 -21.73 -48.00
CA PHE A 5 57.18 -22.16 -48.43
C PHE A 5 56.07 -21.78 -47.40
N PHE A 6 55.14 -20.94 -47.89
CA PHE A 6 53.67 -21.06 -47.77
C PHE A 6 52.94 -20.86 -46.43
N ARG A 7 52.03 -19.86 -46.43
CA ARG A 7 50.55 -19.94 -46.24
C ARG A 7 50.05 -18.65 -45.60
N ILE A 8 49.45 -17.71 -46.33
CA ILE A 8 48.00 -17.56 -46.61
C ILE A 8 47.05 -18.38 -45.71
N LEU A 9 46.25 -17.70 -44.88
CA LEU A 9 44.76 -17.70 -44.87
C LEU A 9 44.22 -16.78 -43.74
N PRO A 10 42.93 -16.37 -43.74
CA PRO A 10 42.55 -14.97 -43.66
C PRO A 10 41.48 -14.74 -42.57
N LEU A 11 40.85 -13.56 -42.62
CA LEU A 11 39.45 -13.32 -42.21
C LEU A 11 39.02 -13.79 -40.81
N ALA A 12 38.97 -12.83 -39.89
CA ALA A 12 37.86 -12.74 -38.97
C ALA A 12 37.40 -11.27 -38.90
N ALA A 13 36.60 -10.89 -39.90
CA ALA A 13 35.75 -9.71 -39.80
C ALA A 13 34.60 -10.07 -38.86
N VAL A 14 34.63 -9.58 -37.62
CA VAL A 14 33.47 -9.61 -36.73
C VAL A 14 32.83 -8.23 -36.77
N ALA A 15 31.71 -8.16 -37.48
CA ALA A 15 30.89 -6.97 -37.62
C ALA A 15 30.07 -6.71 -36.34
N VAL A 16 30.26 -5.51 -35.76
CA VAL A 16 29.29 -4.40 -35.50
C VAL A 16 27.79 -4.81 -35.34
N PRO A 17 27.02 -4.18 -34.42
CA PRO A 17 26.54 -4.73 -33.17
C PRO A 17 25.03 -5.05 -33.24
N LEU A 18 24.55 -5.67 -32.16
CA LEU A 18 23.16 -5.97 -31.84
C LEU A 18 22.19 -4.82 -32.18
N LEU A 19 21.25 -5.15 -33.07
CA LEU A 19 20.00 -4.43 -33.31
C LEU A 19 18.91 -4.93 -32.35
N LEU A 20 17.98 -4.01 -32.04
CA LEU A 20 16.63 -4.19 -31.49
C LEU A 20 16.46 -4.40 -29.99
N GLY A 21 15.79 -3.44 -29.36
CA GLY A 21 15.23 -3.59 -28.03
C GLY A 21 14.53 -2.35 -27.45
N ALA A 22 13.90 -1.50 -28.29
CA ALA A 22 12.92 -0.54 -27.78
C ALA A 22 11.61 -1.30 -27.44
N CYS A 23 11.51 -1.83 -26.23
CA CYS A 23 10.23 -2.03 -25.55
C CYS A 23 10.09 -0.82 -24.62
N GLY A 24 9.11 0.06 -24.79
CA GLY A 24 7.70 -0.28 -24.81
C GLY A 24 7.15 0.40 -23.56
N LYS A 25 6.48 1.54 -23.75
CA LYS A 25 5.71 2.20 -22.71
C LYS A 25 4.46 1.35 -22.49
N ASP A 26 4.57 0.34 -21.65
CA ASP A 26 3.39 -0.34 -21.13
C ASP A 26 3.04 0.30 -19.79
N ALA A 27 2.49 1.51 -19.92
CA ALA A 27 1.48 1.97 -18.98
C ALA A 27 0.21 1.18 -19.30
N GLU A 28 0.04 0.00 -18.69
CA GLU A 28 -1.29 -0.58 -18.55
C GLU A 28 -1.30 -1.53 -17.35
N GLN A 29 -2.25 -1.26 -16.45
CA GLN A 29 -2.49 -1.91 -15.17
C GLN A 29 -1.37 -1.82 -14.10
N ALA A 30 -1.21 -0.63 -13.51
CA ALA A 30 -0.92 -0.60 -12.07
C ALA A 30 -2.12 -1.22 -11.35
N ALA A 31 -2.14 -2.55 -11.20
CA ALA A 31 -2.84 -3.17 -10.09
C ALA A 31 -2.41 -2.37 -8.86
N ALA A 32 -3.37 -1.76 -8.15
CA ALA A 32 -3.08 -0.91 -7.00
C ALA A 32 -2.05 -1.64 -6.14
N ALA A 33 -0.81 -1.12 -6.10
CA ALA A 33 0.27 -1.78 -5.40
C ALA A 33 -0.21 -2.04 -3.97
N ALA A 34 0.04 -3.24 -3.47
CA ALA A 34 -0.30 -3.55 -2.08
C ALA A 34 0.29 -2.45 -1.17
N PRO A 35 -0.47 -1.95 -0.19
CA PRO A 35 -0.01 -0.84 0.64
C PRO A 35 1.32 -1.18 1.32
N ASP A 36 2.20 -0.20 1.40
CA ASP A 36 3.53 -0.32 2.02
C ASP A 36 3.39 -0.90 3.44
N PRO A 37 4.08 -2.01 3.78
CA PRO A 37 4.06 -2.58 5.12
C PRO A 37 4.40 -1.58 6.23
N ALA A 38 5.26 -0.59 5.97
CA ALA A 38 5.59 0.46 6.94
C ALA A 38 4.39 1.37 7.23
N VAL A 39 3.58 1.67 6.21
CA VAL A 39 2.34 2.46 6.36
C VAL A 39 1.30 1.68 7.17
N ILE A 40 1.16 0.37 6.91
CA ILE A 40 0.27 -0.51 7.68
C ILE A 40 0.71 -0.56 9.15
N ALA A 41 2.00 -0.77 9.42
CA ALA A 41 2.53 -0.82 10.79
C ALA A 41 2.35 0.52 11.52
N ARG A 42 2.53 1.64 10.83
CA ARG A 42 2.23 2.98 11.36
C ARG A 42 0.76 3.11 11.73
N GLY A 43 -0.14 2.72 10.82
CA GLY A 43 -1.59 2.73 11.04
C GLY A 43 -2.02 1.87 12.21
N GLU A 44 -1.44 0.68 12.35
CA GLU A 44 -1.71 -0.22 13.47
C GLU A 44 -1.35 0.41 14.82
N ALA A 45 -0.16 1.03 14.92
CA ALA A 45 0.28 1.68 16.15
C ALA A 45 -0.66 2.82 16.56
N LEU A 46 -1.04 3.66 15.58
CA LEU A 46 -1.99 4.76 15.78
C LEU A 46 -3.37 4.23 16.18
N PHE A 47 -3.87 3.20 15.50
CA PHE A 47 -5.16 2.59 15.81
C PHE A 47 -5.17 2.05 17.24
N LYS A 48 -4.14 1.29 17.63
CA LYS A 48 -4.01 0.75 18.98
C LYS A 48 -4.02 1.86 20.03
N GLY A 49 -3.27 2.94 19.81
CA GLY A 49 -3.13 4.03 20.76
C GLY A 49 -4.33 4.98 20.85
N ALA A 50 -5.01 5.27 19.73
CA ALA A 50 -6.04 6.30 19.65
C ALA A 50 -7.47 5.74 19.55
N CYS A 51 -7.64 4.54 18.97
CA CYS A 51 -8.95 3.95 18.73
C CYS A 51 -9.21 2.75 19.64
N GLY A 52 -8.32 1.76 19.60
CA GLY A 52 -8.49 0.47 20.25
C GLY A 52 -8.27 0.49 21.77
N ALA A 53 -7.36 1.34 22.25
CA ALA A 53 -7.15 1.58 23.67
C ALA A 53 -8.42 2.05 24.38
N TYR A 54 -9.31 2.76 23.65
CA TYR A 54 -10.49 3.38 24.22
C TYR A 54 -11.80 2.66 23.84
N CYS A 55 -12.02 2.40 22.56
CA CYS A 55 -13.35 2.06 22.04
C CYS A 55 -13.31 0.84 21.09
N HIS A 56 -12.67 0.96 19.93
CA HIS A 56 -12.78 -0.02 18.84
C HIS A 56 -11.86 -1.23 19.04
N LYS A 57 -12.38 -2.29 19.67
CA LYS A 57 -11.58 -3.47 20.00
C LYS A 57 -11.04 -4.19 18.76
N MET A 58 -9.87 -4.81 18.95
CA MET A 58 -9.18 -5.62 17.93
C MET A 58 -9.78 -7.01 17.72
N THR A 59 -10.64 -7.43 18.64
CA THR A 59 -11.35 -8.71 18.60
C THR A 59 -12.85 -8.45 18.68
N PRO A 60 -13.69 -9.33 18.09
CA PRO A 60 -15.13 -9.24 18.25
C PRO A 60 -15.54 -9.26 19.72
N GLY A 61 -16.57 -8.50 20.07
CA GLY A 61 -17.08 -8.44 21.42
C GLY A 61 -18.22 -7.44 21.55
N ASN A 62 -19.04 -7.60 22.58
CA ASN A 62 -20.11 -6.66 22.87
C ASN A 62 -19.52 -5.42 23.56
N THR A 63 -19.37 -4.33 22.82
CA THR A 63 -18.93 -3.03 23.33
C THR A 63 -19.84 -1.95 22.78
N ASP A 64 -19.74 -0.72 23.30
CA ASP A 64 -20.50 0.41 22.80
C ASP A 64 -19.91 0.99 21.49
N ALA A 65 -18.76 0.50 21.04
CA ALA A 65 -18.16 0.80 19.75
C ALA A 65 -18.26 -0.38 18.77
N LEU A 66 -18.32 -0.06 17.48
CA LEU A 66 -18.36 -1.06 16.41
C LEU A 66 -17.04 -1.83 16.33
N PHE A 67 -17.13 -3.11 15.96
CA PHE A 67 -15.97 -3.89 15.55
C PHE A 67 -15.64 -3.52 14.09
N LEU A 68 -14.48 -2.92 13.85
CA LEU A 68 -14.16 -2.29 12.55
C LEU A 68 -13.49 -3.22 11.52
N PHE A 69 -13.33 -4.50 11.87
CA PHE A 69 -12.65 -5.47 11.00
C PHE A 69 -13.62 -6.48 10.38
N ASP A 70 -14.92 -6.39 10.66
CA ASP A 70 -15.96 -7.11 9.94
C ASP A 70 -16.45 -6.30 8.71
N CYS A 71 -17.59 -6.70 8.15
CA CYS A 71 -18.16 -6.11 6.94
C CYS A 71 -19.30 -5.14 7.19
N GLU A 72 -19.54 -4.75 8.44
CA GLU A 72 -20.63 -3.87 8.82
C GLU A 72 -20.14 -2.42 9.02
N TRP A 73 -20.34 -1.59 8.00
CA TRP A 73 -20.02 -0.17 8.05
C TRP A 73 -21.29 0.69 8.20
N LYS A 74 -21.39 1.45 9.30
CA LYS A 74 -22.57 2.31 9.58
C LYS A 74 -22.52 3.70 8.94
N HIS A 75 -21.35 4.16 8.53
CA HIS A 75 -21.11 5.54 8.07
C HIS A 75 -20.45 5.62 6.69
N GLY A 76 -20.67 4.60 5.86
CA GLY A 76 -19.98 4.43 4.59
C GLY A 76 -18.73 3.57 4.73
N ALA A 77 -18.37 2.92 3.61
CA ALA A 77 -17.33 1.89 3.58
C ALA A 77 -16.21 2.21 2.59
N THR A 78 -16.21 3.37 1.94
CA THR A 78 -15.11 3.84 1.08
C THR A 78 -13.96 4.41 1.92
N ASP A 79 -12.75 4.50 1.37
CA ASP A 79 -11.62 5.09 2.10
C ASP A 79 -11.90 6.56 2.44
N GLU A 80 -12.58 7.27 1.54
CA GLU A 80 -13.02 8.65 1.74
C GLU A 80 -14.08 8.78 2.84
N ASP A 81 -15.01 7.84 2.95
CA ASP A 81 -16.01 7.83 4.03
C ASP A 81 -15.34 7.60 5.37
N ILE A 82 -14.44 6.60 5.45
CA ILE A 82 -13.71 6.29 6.67
C ILE A 82 -12.83 7.49 7.07
N PHE A 83 -12.17 8.13 6.11
CA PHE A 83 -11.40 9.35 6.36
C PHE A 83 -12.27 10.46 6.95
N LYS A 84 -13.45 10.73 6.39
CA LYS A 84 -14.37 11.76 6.91
C LYS A 84 -14.83 11.43 8.33
N VAL A 85 -15.12 10.17 8.62
CA VAL A 85 -15.54 9.72 9.96
C VAL A 85 -14.42 9.86 10.98
N ILE A 86 -13.19 9.44 10.65
CA ILE A 86 -12.05 9.59 11.58
C ILE A 86 -11.75 11.08 11.80
N SER A 87 -11.72 11.86 10.71
CA SER A 87 -11.37 13.28 10.78
C SER A 87 -12.43 14.12 11.48
N GLY A 88 -13.72 13.86 11.23
CA GLY A 88 -14.85 14.64 11.75
C GLY A 88 -15.56 14.05 12.98
N GLY A 89 -15.25 12.81 13.36
CA GLY A 89 -16.00 12.09 14.38
C GLY A 89 -17.42 11.74 13.92
N VAL A 90 -18.24 11.23 14.84
CA VAL A 90 -19.66 10.93 14.58
C VAL A 90 -20.53 11.74 15.54
N PRO A 91 -21.28 12.75 15.04
CA PRO A 91 -22.15 13.58 15.86
C PRO A 91 -23.15 12.77 16.69
N GLY A 92 -23.36 13.16 17.94
CA GLY A 92 -24.27 12.47 18.86
C GLY A 92 -23.71 11.16 19.44
N THR A 93 -22.43 10.85 19.21
CA THR A 93 -21.76 9.67 19.78
C THR A 93 -20.50 10.08 20.56
N ARG A 94 -19.82 9.10 21.17
CA ARG A 94 -18.51 9.30 21.82
C ARG A 94 -17.33 9.29 20.84
N MET A 95 -17.56 9.01 19.55
CA MET A 95 -16.51 9.00 18.54
C MET A 95 -16.14 10.44 18.16
N VAL A 96 -15.08 10.94 18.79
CA VAL A 96 -14.57 12.31 18.58
C VAL A 96 -13.88 12.47 17.22
N ALA A 97 -13.70 13.72 16.81
CA ALA A 97 -12.92 14.10 15.64
C ALA A 97 -11.41 13.96 15.93
N PHE A 98 -10.67 13.31 15.02
CA PHE A 98 -9.21 13.18 15.07
C PHE A 98 -8.49 14.02 14.00
N GLY A 99 -9.21 14.82 13.21
CA GLY A 99 -8.62 15.67 12.17
C GLY A 99 -7.51 16.57 12.75
N GLY A 100 -6.30 16.45 12.20
CA GLY A 100 -5.12 17.18 12.68
C GLY A 100 -4.58 16.77 14.06
N ALA A 101 -5.16 15.75 14.71
CA ALA A 101 -4.71 15.28 16.02
C ALA A 101 -3.52 14.30 15.95
N PHE A 102 -3.32 13.66 14.80
CA PHE A 102 -2.19 12.76 14.60
C PHE A 102 -0.89 13.50 14.27
N PRO A 103 0.30 12.97 14.66
CA PRO A 103 1.58 13.62 14.45
C PRO A 103 1.89 14.01 12.99
N GLU A 104 1.49 13.19 12.02
CA GLU A 104 1.65 13.45 10.58
C GLU A 104 0.34 13.86 9.89
N GLY A 105 -0.67 14.28 10.67
CA GLY A 105 -1.95 14.76 10.16
C GLY A 105 -2.67 13.72 9.29
N ASP A 106 -3.16 14.15 8.12
CA ASP A 106 -3.94 13.31 7.21
C ASP A 106 -3.18 12.08 6.73
N LYS A 107 -1.85 12.14 6.63
CA LYS A 107 -1.02 10.98 6.27
C LYS A 107 -1.17 9.86 7.29
N ASP A 108 -1.23 10.20 8.58
CA ASP A 108 -1.46 9.24 9.66
C ASP A 108 -2.91 8.72 9.64
N THR A 109 -3.90 9.56 9.32
CA THR A 109 -5.28 9.11 9.10
C THR A 109 -5.36 8.08 7.97
N HIS A 110 -4.69 8.33 6.84
CA HIS A 110 -4.60 7.36 5.75
C HIS A 110 -3.84 6.09 6.14
N ALA A 111 -2.81 6.18 6.99
CA ALA A 111 -2.14 5.01 7.54
C ALA A 111 -3.11 4.14 8.37
N VAL A 112 -3.94 4.76 9.22
CA VAL A 112 -5.00 4.04 9.97
C VAL A 112 -5.98 3.35 9.03
N ILE A 113 -6.40 4.01 7.95
CA ILE A 113 -7.28 3.41 6.94
C ILE A 113 -6.59 2.22 6.26
N ALA A 114 -5.34 2.36 5.86
CA ALA A 114 -4.56 1.27 5.28
C ALA A 114 -4.49 0.07 6.22
N TYR A 115 -4.30 0.30 7.53
CA TYR A 115 -4.37 -0.75 8.53
C TYR A 115 -5.74 -1.43 8.61
N LEU A 116 -6.83 -0.65 8.74
CA LEU A 116 -8.19 -1.19 8.75
C LEU A 116 -8.48 -2.07 7.53
N ARG A 117 -8.02 -1.66 6.35
CA ARG A 117 -8.16 -2.46 5.13
C ARG A 117 -7.32 -3.72 5.16
N SER A 118 -6.07 -3.64 5.62
CA SER A 118 -5.17 -4.80 5.67
C SER A 118 -5.66 -5.89 6.63
N ALA A 119 -6.37 -5.49 7.70
CA ALA A 119 -6.88 -6.39 8.73
C ALA A 119 -8.38 -6.73 8.56
N SER A 120 -9.05 -6.18 7.54
CA SER A 120 -10.46 -6.44 7.28
C SER A 120 -10.70 -7.88 6.87
N GLN A 121 -11.76 -8.48 7.42
CA GLN A 121 -12.22 -9.83 7.09
C GLN A 121 -13.04 -9.86 5.78
N CYS A 122 -13.30 -8.70 5.19
CA CYS A 122 -14.09 -8.56 3.99
C CYS A 122 -13.22 -8.76 2.76
N LYS A 123 -13.66 -9.65 1.89
CA LYS A 123 -13.09 -9.74 0.54
C LYS A 123 -13.51 -8.49 -0.23
N LYS A 124 -12.53 -7.81 -0.83
CA LYS A 124 -12.77 -6.75 -1.81
C LYS A 124 -13.45 -7.32 -3.05
#